data_AF-A0A955U6U1-F1
#
_entry.id   AF-A0A955U6U1-F1
#
_cell.length_a   1.000
_cell.length_b   1.000
_cell.length_c   1.000
_cell.angle_alpha   90.00
_cell.angle_beta   90.00
_cell.angle_gamma   90.00
#
_symmetry.space_group_name_H-M   'P 1'
#
loop_
_entity.id
_entity.type
_entity.pdbx_description
1 polymer ?
#
loop_
_entity_poly.entity_id
_entity_poly.type
_entity_poly.pdbx_seq_one_letter_code
_entity_poly.pdbx_strand_id
1 'polypeptide(L)'
;MKFALPTLVVPCLLLAACDGGTTTDGSEITEELLAIAGSYTDAFGTAHDIDEDSWTQQFAGYPAYTFSVSDWSNAEGWVVAQNGSDNGYFPLLWSRFDWVRTDDDRLFFCQTAYDAQTAEDAHAASRPSDADPENSGCGGFSWTELL
;
A
#
# COMPACT_ATOMS: atom_id res chain seq x y z
N MET A 1 -29.16 -43.46 8.43
CA MET A 1 -30.10 -43.41 7.29
C MET A 1 -29.60 -42.27 6.39
N LYS A 2 -28.65 -42.45 5.46
CA LYS A 2 -28.59 -43.22 4.19
C LYS A 2 -29.62 -42.75 3.13
N PHE A 3 -29.19 -41.83 2.27
CA PHE A 3 -29.65 -41.64 0.88
C PHE A 3 -28.44 -41.05 0.12
N ALA A 4 -27.54 -41.84 -0.47
CA ALA A 4 -27.64 -42.52 -1.76
C ALA A 4 -27.86 -41.53 -2.93
N LEU A 5 -26.75 -41.09 -3.54
CA LEU A 5 -26.69 -40.39 -4.82
C LEU A 5 -27.00 -41.38 -5.97
N PRO A 6 -27.78 -41.02 -7.00
CA PRO A 6 -27.89 -41.83 -8.19
C PRO A 6 -26.69 -41.57 -9.12
N THR A 7 -25.94 -42.63 -9.36
CA THR A 7 -24.89 -42.73 -10.39
C THR A 7 -25.55 -42.67 -11.78
N LEU A 8 -25.32 -41.59 -12.52
CA LEU A 8 -25.63 -41.54 -13.94
C LEU A 8 -24.40 -42.02 -14.72
N VAL A 9 -24.42 -43.28 -15.17
CA VAL A 9 -23.47 -43.80 -16.15
C VAL A 9 -24.07 -43.53 -17.52
N VAL A 10 -23.43 -42.65 -18.29
CA VAL A 10 -23.71 -42.47 -19.72
C VAL A 10 -22.54 -43.07 -20.49
N PRO A 11 -22.68 -44.24 -21.13
CA PRO A 11 -21.72 -44.72 -22.10
C PRO A 11 -22.20 -44.27 -23.48
N CYS A 12 -21.43 -43.41 -24.15
CA CYS A 12 -21.54 -43.28 -25.59
C CYS A 12 -20.15 -43.47 -26.22
N LEU A 13 -20.18 -44.37 -27.19
CA LEU A 13 -19.09 -45.11 -27.78
C LEU A 13 -18.46 -44.29 -28.91
N LEU A 14 -17.13 -44.15 -28.87
CA LEU A 14 -16.20 -43.96 -30.00
C LEU A 14 -16.57 -42.98 -31.13
N LEU A 15 -16.01 -41.76 -31.05
CA LEU A 15 -15.35 -41.09 -32.18
C LEU A 15 -14.25 -40.16 -31.64
N ALA A 16 -13.09 -40.22 -32.30
CA ALA A 16 -11.82 -39.67 -31.85
C ALA A 16 -11.78 -38.14 -31.79
N ALA A 17 -11.31 -37.61 -30.66
CA ALA A 17 -10.39 -36.47 -30.59
C ALA A 17 -9.68 -36.52 -29.23
N CYS A 18 -8.35 -36.55 -29.27
CA CYS A 18 -7.48 -36.36 -28.11
C CYS A 18 -7.33 -34.86 -27.85
N ASP A 19 -7.68 -34.41 -26.66
CA ASP A 19 -7.05 -33.26 -26.00
C ASP A 19 -7.17 -33.60 -24.50
N GLY A 20 -6.07 -33.90 -23.80
CA GLY A 20 -5.16 -32.86 -23.35
C GLY A 20 -5.87 -32.12 -22.22
N GLY A 21 -5.74 -32.56 -20.98
CA GLY A 21 -4.72 -31.98 -20.12
C GLY A 21 -5.32 -30.82 -19.31
N THR A 22 -5.26 -30.96 -18.00
CA THR A 22 -5.59 -29.97 -16.98
C THR A 22 -5.24 -28.53 -17.37
N THR A 23 -6.17 -27.59 -17.17
CA THR A 23 -5.79 -26.20 -16.89
C THR A 23 -6.47 -25.78 -15.59
N THR A 24 -5.68 -25.85 -14.54
CA THR A 24 -5.74 -24.99 -13.36
C THR A 24 -6.10 -23.58 -13.84
N ASP A 25 -7.32 -23.13 -13.55
CA ASP A 25 -7.60 -21.69 -13.61
C ASP A 25 -6.83 -21.09 -12.43
N GLY A 26 -5.57 -20.74 -12.72
CA GLY A 26 -4.81 -19.78 -11.96
C GLY A 26 -5.51 -18.44 -12.17
N SER A 27 -6.60 -18.23 -11.44
CA SER A 27 -7.09 -16.89 -11.18
C SER A 27 -5.95 -16.22 -10.42
N GLU A 28 -5.15 -15.44 -11.14
CA GLU A 28 -4.21 -14.49 -10.59
C GLU A 28 -4.98 -13.69 -9.55
N ILE A 29 -4.71 -13.97 -8.27
CA ILE A 29 -5.04 -13.03 -7.24
C ILE A 29 -4.01 -11.92 -7.45
N THR A 30 -4.29 -11.00 -8.37
CA THR A 30 -3.76 -9.65 -8.23
C THR A 30 -4.52 -9.06 -7.05
N GLU A 31 -4.15 -9.50 -5.83
CA GLU A 31 -4.30 -8.66 -4.66
C GLU A 31 -3.70 -7.32 -5.10
N GLU A 32 -4.51 -6.28 -5.18
CA GLU A 32 -4.00 -4.96 -5.49
C GLU A 32 -2.99 -4.65 -4.38
N LEU A 33 -1.70 -4.64 -4.72
CA LEU A 33 -0.65 -4.33 -3.75
C LEU A 33 -0.52 -2.82 -3.67
N LEU A 34 0.06 -2.32 -2.59
CA LEU A 34 0.37 -0.90 -2.46
C LEU A 34 1.36 -0.51 -3.57
N ALA A 35 0.97 0.40 -4.47
CA ALA A 35 1.73 0.74 -5.68
C ALA A 35 3.06 1.47 -5.42
N ILE A 36 3.28 1.88 -4.17
CA ILE A 36 4.51 2.52 -3.68
C ILE A 36 5.28 1.61 -2.71
N ALA A 37 4.92 0.33 -2.60
CA ALA A 37 5.72 -0.63 -1.87
C ALA A 37 7.11 -0.75 -2.51
N GLY A 38 8.16 -0.65 -1.69
CA GLY A 38 9.55 -0.60 -2.14
C GLY A 38 10.50 0.00 -1.11
N SER A 39 11.78 0.03 -1.47
CA SER A 39 12.82 0.69 -0.69
C SER A 39 13.30 1.94 -1.43
N TYR A 40 13.37 3.05 -0.73
CA TYR A 40 13.70 4.37 -1.27
C TYR A 40 14.70 5.11 -0.40
N THR A 41 15.31 6.16 -0.93
CA THR A 41 16.00 7.18 -0.12
C THR A 41 15.44 8.56 -0.45
N ASP A 42 15.21 9.41 0.55
CA ASP A 42 14.79 10.78 0.31
C ASP A 42 15.97 11.75 0.06
N ALA A 43 15.66 12.99 -0.31
CA ALA A 43 16.67 14.04 -0.52
C ALA A 43 17.47 14.42 0.74
N PHE A 44 17.03 14.00 1.93
CA PHE A 44 17.70 14.23 3.20
C PHE A 44 18.62 13.07 3.61
N GLY A 45 18.56 11.94 2.89
CA GLY A 45 19.31 10.72 3.20
C GLY A 45 18.59 9.79 4.19
N THR A 46 17.28 9.96 4.38
CA THR A 46 16.42 9.01 5.11
C THR A 46 16.13 7.81 4.22
N ALA A 47 16.37 6.60 4.72
CA ALA A 47 15.92 5.38 4.06
C ALA A 47 14.44 5.13 4.38
N HIS A 48 13.65 4.80 3.36
CA HIS A 48 12.25 4.41 3.49
C HIS A 48 12.09 2.96 3.03
N ASP A 49 11.47 2.13 3.86
CA ASP A 49 11.01 0.79 3.47
C ASP A 49 9.49 0.77 3.63
N ILE A 50 8.77 0.55 2.52
CA ILE A 50 7.31 0.64 2.42
C ILE A 50 6.77 -0.70 1.92
N ASP A 51 5.80 -1.25 2.64
CA ASP A 51 5.01 -2.42 2.23
C ASP A 51 3.54 -2.25 2.67
N GLU A 52 2.73 -3.28 2.48
CA GLU A 52 1.29 -3.26 2.79
C GLU A 52 0.98 -3.19 4.28
N ASP A 53 1.94 -3.59 5.13
CA ASP A 53 1.77 -3.72 6.58
C ASP A 53 2.52 -2.60 7.34
N SER A 54 3.50 -1.94 6.71
CA SER A 54 4.39 -1.01 7.37
C SER A 54 5.05 0.02 6.46
N TRP A 55 5.38 1.16 7.06
CA TRP A 55 6.33 2.12 6.53
C TRP A 55 7.39 2.38 7.59
N THR A 56 8.65 2.11 7.29
CA THR A 56 9.80 2.45 8.15
C THR A 56 10.58 3.62 7.57
N GLN A 57 10.97 4.58 8.41
CA GLN A 57 11.83 5.70 8.06
C GLN A 57 13.08 5.69 8.95
N GLN A 58 14.26 5.56 8.34
CA GLN A 58 15.53 5.41 9.05
C GLN A 58 16.54 6.46 8.59
N PHE A 59 16.85 7.41 9.46
CA PHE A 59 17.93 8.37 9.26
C PHE A 59 19.20 7.92 10.00
N ALA A 60 20.35 7.92 9.33
CA ALA A 60 21.58 7.33 9.87
C ALA A 60 21.97 7.94 11.24
N GLY A 61 22.15 7.07 12.24
CA GLY A 61 22.54 7.48 13.60
C GLY A 61 21.37 7.82 14.53
N TYR A 62 20.13 7.70 14.07
CA TYR A 62 18.92 7.92 14.87
C TYR A 62 18.07 6.63 14.93
N PRO A 63 17.20 6.45 15.94
CA PRO A 63 16.22 5.36 15.93
C PRO A 63 15.29 5.47 14.72
N ALA A 64 14.89 4.33 14.15
CA ALA A 64 13.89 4.27 13.10
C ALA A 64 12.53 4.76 13.62
N TYR A 65 11.78 5.41 12.73
CA TYR A 65 10.35 5.61 12.90
C TYR A 65 9.63 4.47 12.18
N THR A 66 8.68 3.85 12.86
CA THR A 66 7.86 2.78 12.30
C THR A 66 6.41 3.21 12.29
N PHE A 67 5.70 2.85 11.22
CA PHE A 67 4.29 3.15 11.03
C PHE A 67 3.61 1.87 10.59
N SER A 68 2.72 1.30 11.41
CA SER A 68 1.94 0.10 11.04
C SER A 68 0.79 0.51 10.13
N VAL A 69 0.84 0.12 8.87
CA VAL A 69 -0.19 0.46 7.87
C VAL A 69 -1.51 -0.22 8.25
N SER A 70 -2.59 0.56 8.22
CA SER A 70 -3.94 0.05 8.48
C SER A 70 -4.82 0.04 7.24
N ASP A 71 -4.62 1.02 6.35
CA ASP A 71 -5.43 1.19 5.16
C ASP A 71 -4.68 2.03 4.12
N TRP A 72 -5.01 1.89 2.84
CA TRP A 72 -4.39 2.64 1.75
C TRP A 72 -5.29 2.66 0.49
N SER A 73 -5.03 3.62 -0.40
CA SER A 73 -5.69 3.70 -1.72
C SER A 73 -4.69 4.11 -2.79
N ASN A 74 -4.51 3.24 -3.79
CA ASN A 74 -3.69 3.57 -4.97
C ASN A 74 -4.35 4.61 -5.86
N ALA A 75 -5.67 4.57 -5.98
CA ALA A 75 -6.42 5.48 -6.83
C ALA A 75 -6.40 6.93 -6.29
N GLU A 76 -6.41 7.08 -4.97
CA GLU A 76 -6.41 8.39 -4.31
C GLU A 76 -5.03 8.82 -3.79
N GLY A 77 -4.06 7.91 -3.80
CA GLY A 77 -2.68 8.17 -3.43
C GLY A 77 -2.50 8.48 -1.95
N TRP A 78 -2.96 7.60 -1.06
CA TRP A 78 -2.76 7.76 0.39
C TRP A 78 -2.54 6.44 1.13
N VAL A 79 -1.94 6.54 2.31
CA VAL A 79 -1.72 5.48 3.30
C VAL A 79 -2.07 6.03 4.68
N VAL A 80 -2.85 5.29 5.46
CA VAL A 80 -3.09 5.56 6.89
C VAL A 80 -2.36 4.51 7.71
N ALA A 81 -1.65 4.96 8.73
CA ALA A 81 -0.83 4.08 9.57
C ALA A 81 -0.80 4.56 11.02
N GLN A 82 -0.69 3.61 11.96
CA GLN A 82 -0.46 3.90 13.37
C GLN A 82 1.03 4.08 13.64
N ASN A 83 1.39 5.16 14.33
CA ASN A 83 2.76 5.44 14.74
C ASN A 83 3.21 4.41 15.80
N GLY A 84 4.39 3.83 15.59
CA GLY A 84 5.01 2.91 16.52
C GLY A 84 5.14 3.48 17.93
N SER A 85 5.04 2.60 18.94
CA SER A 85 5.15 2.99 20.36
C SER A 85 6.50 3.60 20.72
N ASP A 86 7.54 3.23 19.98
CA ASP A 86 8.92 3.62 20.23
C ASP A 86 9.35 4.84 19.39
N ASN A 87 8.45 5.38 18.56
CA ASN A 87 8.71 6.60 17.80
C ASN A 87 8.95 7.78 18.76
N GLY A 88 9.98 8.57 18.48
CA GLY A 88 10.36 9.72 19.32
C GLY A 88 9.33 10.85 19.35
N TYR A 89 8.40 10.87 18.38
CA TYR A 89 7.30 11.81 18.30
C TYR A 89 5.98 11.09 18.01
N PHE A 90 4.92 11.58 18.64
CA PHE A 90 3.53 11.14 18.45
C PHE A 90 3.32 9.62 18.52
N PRO A 91 3.92 8.89 19.49
CA PRO A 91 3.78 7.45 19.57
C PRO A 91 2.32 7.06 19.79
N LEU A 92 1.89 5.94 19.18
CA LEU A 92 0.54 5.39 19.24
C LEU A 92 -0.57 6.26 18.62
N LEU A 93 -0.26 7.45 18.12
CA LEU A 93 -1.16 8.29 17.32
C LEU A 93 -1.17 7.83 15.86
N TRP A 94 -1.97 8.48 15.03
CA TRP A 94 -2.21 8.10 13.65
C TRP A 94 -1.64 9.12 12.67
N SER A 95 -1.03 8.58 11.62
CA SER A 95 -0.51 9.36 10.49
C SER A 95 -1.29 9.05 9.22
N ARG A 96 -1.35 10.07 8.35
CA ARG A 96 -1.74 9.92 6.95
C ARG A 96 -0.57 10.38 6.09
N PHE A 97 -0.18 9.53 5.16
CA PHE A 97 0.80 9.83 4.11
C PHE A 97 0.06 9.92 2.79
N ASP A 98 0.12 11.07 2.13
CA ASP A 98 -0.36 11.24 0.75
C ASP A 98 0.83 11.13 -0.19
N TRP A 99 0.62 10.57 -1.37
CA TRP A 99 1.65 10.43 -2.39
C TRP A 99 1.13 10.76 -3.79
N VAL A 100 2.06 11.12 -4.67
CA VAL A 100 1.79 11.40 -6.08
C VAL A 100 2.97 10.95 -6.93
N ARG A 101 2.68 10.37 -8.11
CA ARG A 101 3.67 10.20 -9.18
C ARG A 101 3.49 11.29 -10.22
N THR A 102 4.58 11.94 -10.60
CA THR A 102 4.61 12.91 -11.70
C THR A 102 4.69 12.21 -13.06
N ASP A 103 4.48 12.96 -14.15
CA ASP A 103 4.53 12.41 -15.52
C ASP A 103 5.91 11.84 -15.91
N ASP A 104 6.98 12.25 -15.22
CA ASP A 104 8.35 11.73 -15.37
C ASP A 104 8.68 10.59 -14.39
N ASP A 105 7.65 9.96 -13.79
CA ASP A 105 7.72 8.81 -12.88
C ASP A 105 8.49 9.05 -11.58
N ARG A 106 8.57 10.32 -11.14
CA ARG A 106 9.11 10.65 -9.80
C ARG A 106 8.02 10.50 -8.76
N LEU A 107 8.37 9.89 -7.64
CA LEU A 107 7.45 9.64 -6.53
C LEU A 107 7.67 10.66 -5.43
N PHE A 108 6.59 11.31 -5.00
CA PHE A 108 6.60 12.25 -3.89
C PHE A 108 5.62 11.82 -2.81
N PHE A 109 5.95 12.11 -1.55
CA PHE A 109 5.04 11.93 -0.44
C PHE A 109 4.99 13.15 0.49
N CYS A 110 3.87 13.25 1.20
CA CYS A 110 3.63 14.23 2.25
C CYS A 110 3.00 13.52 3.46
N GLN A 111 3.56 13.71 4.66
CA GLN A 111 2.90 13.30 5.90
C GLN A 111 1.87 14.36 6.30
N THR A 112 0.67 14.24 5.76
CA THR A 112 -0.44 15.19 5.90
C THR A 112 -0.99 15.27 7.33
N ALA A 113 -0.99 14.14 8.04
CA ALA A 113 -1.30 14.07 9.47
C ALA A 113 -0.22 13.25 10.19
N TYR A 114 0.14 13.64 11.41
CA TYR A 114 1.19 12.99 12.20
C TYR A 114 0.77 12.70 13.65
N ASP A 115 -0.32 13.30 14.14
CA ASP A 115 -0.77 13.24 15.55
C ASP A 115 -2.29 13.03 15.71
N ALA A 116 -2.95 12.45 14.70
CA ALA A 116 -4.38 12.18 14.78
C ALA A 116 -4.70 11.16 15.88
N GLN A 117 -5.84 11.33 16.56
CA GLN A 117 -6.22 10.47 17.69
C GLN A 117 -6.74 9.09 17.23
N THR A 118 -7.26 9.02 16.02
CA THR A 118 -7.85 7.81 15.43
C THR A 118 -7.44 7.66 13.96
N ALA A 119 -7.58 6.45 13.42
CA ALA A 119 -7.35 6.18 12.00
C ALA A 119 -8.31 6.99 11.13
N GLU A 120 -9.56 7.12 11.57
CA GLU A 120 -10.59 7.89 10.89
C GLU A 120 -10.26 9.39 10.86
N ASP A 121 -9.71 9.95 11.95
CA ASP A 121 -9.25 11.34 11.97
C ASP A 121 -8.06 11.58 11.03
N ALA A 122 -7.11 10.64 10.98
CA ALA A 122 -5.99 10.69 10.03
C ALA A 122 -6.49 10.64 8.59
N HIS A 123 -7.39 9.70 8.29
CA HIS A 123 -8.03 9.58 6.98
C HIS A 123 -8.82 10.85 6.61
N ALA A 124 -9.48 11.50 7.55
CA ALA A 124 -10.24 12.73 7.29
C ALA A 124 -9.37 13.97 7.01
N ALA A 125 -8.05 13.90 7.18
CA ALA A 125 -7.16 15.00 6.89
C ALA A 125 -7.22 15.38 5.40
N SER A 126 -7.29 16.68 5.11
CA SER A 126 -7.39 17.19 3.74
C SER A 126 -6.14 16.85 2.94
N ARG A 127 -6.32 16.16 1.81
CA ARG A 127 -5.24 15.87 0.86
C ARG A 127 -4.53 17.16 0.44
N PRO A 128 -3.19 17.21 0.49
CA PRO A 128 -2.40 18.34 0.01
C PRO A 128 -2.54 18.52 -1.51
N SER A 129 -2.28 19.73 -1.99
CA SER A 129 -2.25 20.02 -3.44
C SER A 129 -1.06 19.34 -4.10
N ASP A 130 -1.30 18.62 -5.20
CA ASP A 130 -0.31 17.91 -6.03
C ASP A 130 0.11 18.72 -7.27
N ALA A 131 -0.36 19.96 -7.42
CA ALA A 131 -0.10 20.79 -8.60
C ALA A 131 1.39 21.12 -8.84
N ASP A 132 2.20 21.16 -7.78
CA ASP A 132 3.64 21.47 -7.85
C ASP A 132 4.38 20.86 -6.63
N PRO A 133 4.51 19.52 -6.56
CA PRO A 133 5.00 18.83 -5.37
C PRO A 133 6.47 19.16 -5.07
N GLU A 134 7.24 19.54 -6.09
CA GLU A 134 8.64 19.94 -5.93
C GLU A 134 8.82 21.24 -5.15
N ASN A 135 7.81 22.12 -5.17
CA ASN A 135 7.94 23.47 -4.63
C ASN A 135 6.93 23.78 -3.52
N SER A 136 5.79 23.08 -3.44
CA SER A 136 4.73 23.40 -2.47
C SER A 136 3.70 22.27 -2.26
N GLY A 137 2.76 22.50 -1.34
CA GLY A 137 1.56 21.68 -1.17
C GLY A 137 1.51 20.91 0.15
N CYS A 138 2.66 20.51 0.70
CA CYS A 138 2.75 19.76 1.95
C CYS A 138 2.86 20.71 3.15
N GLY A 139 1.73 21.19 3.67
CA GLY A 139 1.71 22.08 4.84
C GLY A 139 2.41 23.43 4.63
N GLY A 140 2.50 23.89 3.37
CA GLY A 140 3.23 25.11 2.98
C GLY A 140 4.69 24.87 2.55
N PHE A 141 5.15 23.61 2.56
CA PHE A 141 6.46 23.20 2.05
C PHE A 141 6.31 22.33 0.79
N SER A 142 7.44 22.05 0.13
CA SER A 142 7.51 21.02 -0.91
C SER A 142 7.18 19.64 -0.32
N TRP A 143 6.70 18.74 -1.16
CA TRP A 143 6.63 17.32 -0.85
C TRP A 143 8.04 16.75 -0.83
N THR A 144 8.19 15.56 -0.24
CA THR A 144 9.48 14.87 -0.19
C THR A 144 9.54 13.84 -1.31
N GLU A 145 10.58 13.90 -2.13
CA GLU A 145 10.82 12.93 -3.19
C GLU A 145 11.39 11.63 -2.63
N LEU A 146 10.91 10.48 -3.13
CA LEU A 146 11.41 9.14 -2.87
C LEU A 146 12.21 8.66 -4.10
N LEU A 147 13.52 8.45 -3.91
CA LEU A 147 14.49 8.09 -4.95
C LEU A 147 14.82 6.59 -4.96
#